data_AF-A0A7C4UGQ8-F1
#
_entry.id   AF-A0A7C4UGQ8-F1
#
_cell.length_a   1.000
_cell.length_b   1.000
_cell.length_c   1.000
_cell.angle_alpha   90.00
_cell.angle_beta   90.00
_cell.angle_gamma   90.00
#
_symmetry.space_group_name_H-M   'P 1'
#
loop_
_entity.id
_entity.type
_entity.pdbx_description
1 polymer ?
#
loop_
_entity_poly.entity_id
_entity_poly.type
_entity_poly.pdbx_seq_one_letter_code
_entity_poly.pdbx_strand_id
1 'polypeptide(L)' 'MKKMTEANLRAAFAGESQAHMKYLIFAQKAEDEGKPNIARLFKAIALAEQVHATN' A
#
# COMPACT_ATOMS: atom_id res chain seq x y z
N MET A 1 -5.39 -1.43 26.37
CA MET A 1 -6.04 -1.91 25.12
C MET A 1 -6.35 -3.40 25.27
N LYS A 2 -7.48 -3.91 24.74
CA LYS A 2 -7.78 -5.35 24.78
C LYS A 2 -6.82 -6.10 23.84
N LYS A 3 -6.33 -7.29 24.22
CA LYS A 3 -5.37 -8.09 23.42
C LYS A 3 -5.83 -8.31 21.98
N MET A 4 -7.12 -8.59 21.78
CA MET A 4 -7.73 -8.74 20.46
C MET A 4 -7.64 -7.46 19.62
N THR A 5 -7.93 -6.30 20.23
CA THR A 5 -7.82 -4.99 19.56
C THR A 5 -6.38 -4.71 19.14
N GLU A 6 -5.40 -5.01 20.00
CA GLU A 6 -3.98 -4.86 19.65
C GLU A 6 -3.59 -5.75 18.45
N ALA A 7 -3.99 -7.03 18.48
CA ALA A 7 -3.70 -7.97 17.41
C ALA A 7 -4.32 -7.50 16.08
N ASN A 8 -5.57 -7.01 16.12
CA ASN A 8 -6.26 -6.49 14.94
C ASN A 8 -5.56 -5.26 14.37
N LEU A 9 -5.13 -4.32 15.21
CA LEU A 9 -4.39 -3.13 14.76
C LEU A 9 -3.05 -3.50 14.13
N ARG A 10 -2.30 -4.45 14.73
CA ARG A 10 -1.05 -4.95 14.15
C ARG A 10 -1.29 -5.63 12.80
N ALA A 11 -2.34 -6.44 12.69
CA ALA A 11 -2.69 -7.10 11.44
C ALA A 11 -3.10 -6.10 10.35
N ALA A 12 -3.89 -5.08 10.70
CA ALA A 12 -4.28 -4.00 9.78
C ALA A 12 -3.04 -3.24 9.28
N PHE A 13 -2.18 -2.76 10.18
CA PHE A 13 -0.94 -2.07 9.82
C PHE A 13 -0.06 -2.91 8.88
N ALA A 14 0.11 -4.21 9.17
CA ALA A 14 0.86 -5.12 8.32
C ALA A 14 0.20 -5.33 6.96
N GLY A 15 -1.14 -5.37 6.88
CA GLY A 15 -1.91 -5.47 5.65
C GLY A 15 -1.70 -4.26 4.75
N GLU A 16 -1.88 -3.05 5.29
CA GLU A 16 -1.72 -1.80 4.53
C GLU A 16 -0.26 -1.60 4.08
N SER A 17 0.71 -1.95 4.93
CA SER A 17 2.14 -1.92 4.57
C SER A 17 2.47 -2.86 3.40
N GLN A 18 1.88 -4.06 3.37
CA GLN A 18 2.04 -4.99 2.26
C GLN A 18 1.35 -4.49 0.99
N ALA A 19 0.16 -3.90 1.11
CA ALA A 19 -0.57 -3.32 -0.01
C ALA A 19 0.21 -2.14 -0.64
N HIS A 20 0.71 -1.21 0.18
CA HIS A 20 1.60 -0.13 -0.23
C HIS A 20 2.76 -0.65 -1.09
N MET A 21 3.50 -1.65 -0.58
CA MET A 21 4.65 -2.20 -1.30
C MET A 21 4.26 -2.88 -2.61
N LYS A 22 3.17 -3.65 -2.62
CA LYS A 22 2.65 -4.31 -3.82
C LYS A 22 2.33 -3.29 -4.92
N TYR A 23 1.68 -2.18 -4.57
CA TYR A 23 1.36 -1.15 -5.55
C TYR A 23 2.59 -0.41 -6.06
N LEU A 24 3.62 -0.19 -5.26
CA LEU A 24 4.90 0.34 -5.76
C LEU A 24 5.57 -0.60 -6.77
N ILE A 25 5.53 -1.92 -6.54
CA ILE A 25 6.05 -2.92 -7.50
C ILE A 25 5.26 -2.85 -8.82
N PHE A 26 3.94 -2.74 -8.75
CA PHE A 26 3.10 -2.61 -9.95
C PHE A 26 3.31 -1.29 -10.68
N ALA A 27 3.55 -0.20 -9.95
CA ALA A 27 3.93 1.07 -10.53
C ALA A 27 5.22 0.94 -11.32
N GLN A 28 6.27 0.35 -10.74
CA GLN A 28 7.56 0.14 -11.42
C GLN A 28 7.37 -0.70 -12.69
N LYS A 29 6.62 -1.81 -12.59
CA LYS A 29 6.34 -2.67 -13.75
C LYS A 29 5.62 -1.90 -14.87
N ALA A 30 4.69 -1.01 -14.53
CA ALA A 30 4.01 -0.17 -15.51
C ALA A 30 4.95 0.89 -16.14
N GLU A 31 5.94 1.40 -15.40
CA GLU A 31 6.98 2.28 -15.96
C GLU A 31 7.86 1.52 -16.95
N ASP A 32 8.31 0.32 -16.60
CA ASP A 32 9.13 -0.53 -17.46
C ASP A 32 8.41 -0.93 -18.77
N GLU A 33 7.07 -1.04 -18.73
CA GLU A 33 6.24 -1.32 -19.91
C GLU A 33 5.82 -0.08 -20.70
N GLY A 34 6.28 1.12 -20.32
CA GLY A 34 5.92 2.37 -21.01
C GLY A 34 4.46 2.79 -20.83
N LYS A 35 3.84 2.46 -19.69
CA LYS A 35 2.44 2.77 -19.35
C LYS A 35 2.35 3.86 -18.26
N PRO A 36 2.63 5.14 -18.58
CA PRO A 36 2.80 6.19 -17.59
C PRO A 36 1.54 6.50 -16.76
N ASN A 37 0.35 6.38 -17.34
CA ASN A 37 -0.89 6.63 -16.61
C ASN A 37 -1.20 5.51 -15.60
N ILE A 38 -0.86 4.27 -15.93
CA ILE A 38 -1.04 3.12 -15.03
C ILE A 38 -0.01 3.19 -13.89
N ALA A 39 1.23 3.56 -14.18
CA ALA A 39 2.24 3.81 -13.16
C ALA A 39 1.79 4.90 -12.17
N ARG A 40 1.27 6.03 -12.68
CA ARG A 40 0.74 7.12 -11.85
C ARG A 40 -0.42 6.64 -10.96
N LEU A 41 -1.34 5.85 -11.51
CA LEU A 41 -2.44 5.27 -10.75
C LEU A 41 -1.93 4.41 -9.58
N PHE A 42 -1.01 3.49 -9.84
CA PHE A 42 -0.47 2.63 -8.78
C PHE A 42 0.34 3.41 -7.73
N LYS A 43 1.08 4.46 -8.12
CA LYS A 43 1.75 5.36 -7.17
C LYS A 43 0.75 6.08 -6.26
N ALA A 44 -0.37 6.54 -6.81
CA ALA A 44 -1.42 7.20 -6.03
C ALA A 44 -2.08 6.23 -5.04
N ILE A 45 -2.35 4.98 -5.46
CA ILE A 45 -2.91 3.95 -4.56
C ILE A 45 -1.89 3.59 -3.47
N ALA A 46 -0.61 3.40 -3.81
CA ALA A 46 0.43 3.14 -2.81
C ALA A 46 0.49 4.25 -1.75
N LEU A 47 0.37 5.52 -2.16
CA LEU A 47 0.32 6.64 -1.21
C LEU A 47 -0.91 6.57 -0.30
N ALA A 48 -2.08 6.17 -0.82
CA ALA A 48 -3.27 5.97 0.00
C ALA A 48 -3.07 4.90 1.08
N GLU A 49 -2.46 3.76 0.74
CA GLU A 49 -2.17 2.71 1.73
C GLU A 49 -1.15 3.14 2.78
N GLN A 50 -0.20 4.01 2.42
CA GLN A 50 0.70 4.61 3.39
C GLN A 50 -0.09 5.45 4.40
N VAL A 51 -1.04 6.27 3.94
CA VAL A 51 -1.91 7.06 4.81
C VAL A 51 -2.75 6.16 5.72
N HIS A 52 -3.31 5.06 5.20
CA HIS A 52 -4.03 4.08 6.03
C HIS A 52 -3.15 3.47 7.12
N ALA A 53 -1.88 3.18 6.82
CA ALA A 53 -0.94 2.60 7.77
C ALA A 53 -0.46 3.60 8.85
N THR A 54 -0.47 4.91 8.57
CA THR A 54 0.12 5.93 9.46
C THR A 54 -0.88 6.77 10.25
N ASN A 55 -2.19 6.62 10.00
CA ASN A 55 -3.26 7.30 10.76
C ASN A 55 -3.52 6.63 12.10
#